data_AF-A0A0Q5LWU6-F1
#
_entry.id   AF-A0A0Q5LWU6-F1
#
_cell.length_a   1.000
_cell.length_b   1.000
_cell.length_c   1.000
_cell.angle_alpha   90.00
_cell.angle_beta   90.00
_cell.angle_gamma   90.00
#
_symmetry.space_group_name_H-M   'P 1'
#
loop_
_entity.id
_entity.type
_entity.pdbx_description
1 polymer ?
#
loop_
_entity_poly.entity_id
_entity_poly.type
_entity_poly.pdbx_seq_one_letter_code
_entity_poly.pdbx_strand_id
1 'polypeptide(L)'
;MSVPDAPPPAAAGGSANRASNWNVPNLITVVRILLAPLFIWMLLADGGADGPLRWTAAVLFVIAIATDGVDGAIARRNNLVTDLGKLLDPIADKVLTGGALVSLSILGELPWWVTIVILVREIGITVYRFVVIRQGVIAASRGGKIKTIVQSVAISFALFPLWTIFGDWIFWVNGILMTAAVILTVVTGIDYLWQAYRGRRANRAGA
;
A
#
# COMPACT_ATOMS: atom_id res chain seq x y z
N MET A 1 -59.67 -38.75 -4.52
CA MET A 1 -58.52 -39.21 -3.71
C MET A 1 -57.46 -38.12 -3.84
N SER A 2 -57.51 -37.12 -2.96
CA SER A 2 -56.66 -35.92 -3.00
C SER A 2 -55.36 -36.21 -2.25
N VAL A 3 -54.24 -36.20 -2.97
CA VAL A 3 -52.89 -36.26 -2.38
C VAL A 3 -52.64 -34.95 -1.62
N PRO A 4 -52.15 -34.98 -0.36
CA PRO A 4 -51.73 -33.76 0.32
C PRO A 4 -50.41 -33.27 -0.27
N ASP A 5 -50.33 -31.98 -0.61
CA ASP A 5 -49.08 -31.33 -1.02
C ASP A 5 -48.04 -31.43 0.09
N ALA A 6 -46.86 -31.97 -0.25
CA ALA A 6 -45.72 -31.96 0.64
C ALA A 6 -45.21 -30.52 0.83
N PRO A 7 -44.84 -30.11 2.06
CA PRO A 7 -44.29 -28.77 2.27
C PRO A 7 -42.95 -28.61 1.53
N PRO A 8 -42.64 -27.41 1.02
CA PRO A 8 -41.38 -27.16 0.32
C PRO A 8 -40.18 -27.39 1.24
N PRO A 9 -39.06 -27.94 0.72
CA PRO A 9 -37.87 -28.15 1.52
C PRO A 9 -37.36 -26.82 2.06
N ALA A 10 -37.15 -26.76 3.37
CA ALA A 10 -36.57 -25.62 4.05
C ALA A 10 -35.25 -25.24 3.36
N ALA A 11 -35.16 -23.98 2.92
CA ALA A 11 -33.93 -23.41 2.41
C ALA A 11 -32.85 -23.53 3.49
N ALA A 12 -31.99 -24.53 3.35
CA ALA A 12 -30.76 -24.65 4.11
C ALA A 12 -29.90 -23.44 3.74
N GLY A 13 -30.06 -22.36 4.50
CA GLY A 13 -29.20 -21.19 4.46
C GLY A 13 -27.81 -21.62 4.89
N GLY A 14 -27.02 -22.11 3.93
CA GLY A 14 -25.61 -22.35 4.11
C GLY A 14 -24.98 -21.03 4.52
N SER A 15 -24.60 -20.92 5.79
CA SER A 15 -23.67 -19.91 6.25
C SER A 15 -22.37 -20.14 5.50
N ALA A 16 -22.23 -19.51 4.33
CA ALA A 16 -20.97 -19.45 3.61
C ALA A 16 -19.91 -19.03 4.62
N ASN A 17 -18.91 -19.88 4.81
CA ASN A 17 -17.92 -19.82 5.86
C ASN A 17 -17.08 -18.54 5.70
N ARG A 18 -17.59 -17.40 6.19
CA ARG A 18 -16.90 -16.11 6.16
C ARG A 18 -15.74 -16.19 7.14
N ALA A 19 -14.51 -16.01 6.64
CA ALA A 19 -13.33 -15.97 7.49
C ALA A 19 -13.54 -14.95 8.63
N SER A 20 -13.26 -15.35 9.87
CA SER A 20 -13.35 -14.47 11.03
C SER A 20 -12.45 -13.25 10.85
N ASN A 21 -12.94 -12.06 11.25
CA ASN A 21 -12.15 -10.82 11.28
C ASN A 21 -10.95 -10.92 12.24
N TRP A 22 -11.00 -11.80 13.22
CA TRP A 22 -9.91 -12.06 14.15
C TRP A 22 -9.05 -13.21 13.65
N ASN A 23 -8.23 -12.92 12.66
CA ASN A 23 -7.26 -13.85 12.10
C ASN A 23 -5.85 -13.22 12.07
N VAL A 24 -4.84 -14.07 11.91
CA VAL A 24 -3.43 -13.66 11.92
C VAL A 24 -3.15 -12.51 10.93
N PRO A 25 -3.58 -12.56 9.65
CA PRO A 25 -3.40 -11.45 8.72
C PRO A 25 -3.95 -10.11 9.23
N ASN A 26 -5.18 -10.08 9.74
CA ASN A 26 -5.80 -8.82 10.19
C ASN A 26 -5.12 -8.25 11.43
N LEU A 27 -4.66 -9.10 12.36
CA LEU A 27 -3.88 -8.65 13.52
C LEU A 27 -2.61 -7.92 13.07
N ILE A 28 -1.94 -8.44 12.04
CA ILE A 28 -0.70 -7.85 11.57
C ILE A 28 -0.94 -6.51 10.86
N THR A 29 -2.03 -6.39 10.08
CA THR A 29 -2.45 -5.10 9.52
C THR A 29 -2.72 -4.07 10.64
N VAL A 30 -3.41 -4.46 11.71
CA VAL A 30 -3.67 -3.57 12.86
C VAL A 30 -2.37 -3.16 13.56
N VAL A 31 -1.47 -4.12 13.82
CA VAL A 31 -0.15 -3.83 14.40
C VAL A 31 0.60 -2.85 13.51
N ARG A 32 0.59 -3.01 12.18
CA ARG A 32 1.24 -2.07 11.26
C ARG A 32 0.67 -0.66 11.35
N ILE A 33 -0.65 -0.52 11.45
CA ILE A 33 -1.31 0.78 11.62
C ILE A 33 -0.81 1.47 12.90
N LEU A 34 -0.57 0.71 13.98
CA LEU A 34 -0.01 1.26 15.23
C LEU A 34 1.50 1.53 15.14
N LEU A 35 2.24 0.70 14.40
CA LEU A 35 3.68 0.88 14.18
C LEU A 35 3.99 2.11 13.32
N ALA A 36 3.12 2.49 12.39
CA ALA A 36 3.41 3.60 11.48
C ALA A 36 3.54 4.97 12.23
N PRO A 37 2.62 5.38 13.13
CA PRO A 37 2.81 6.56 13.97
C PRO A 37 4.06 6.47 14.87
N LEU A 38 4.34 5.30 15.44
CA LEU A 38 5.53 5.09 16.27
C LEU A 38 6.81 5.32 15.45
N PHE A 39 6.89 4.70 14.27
CA PHE A 39 7.99 4.89 13.32
C PHE A 39 8.18 6.37 12.96
N ILE A 40 7.10 7.07 12.60
CA ILE A 40 7.14 8.50 12.24
C ILE A 40 7.66 9.32 13.42
N TRP A 41 7.15 9.06 14.63
CA TRP A 41 7.62 9.75 15.83
C TRP A 41 9.10 9.51 16.08
N MET A 42 9.58 8.26 16.01
CA MET A 42 10.99 7.93 16.20
C MET A 42 11.88 8.67 15.19
N LEU A 43 11.47 8.67 13.93
CA LEU A 43 12.19 9.33 12.84
C LEU A 43 12.31 10.85 13.04
N LEU A 44 11.22 11.50 13.45
CA LEU A 44 11.19 12.94 13.70
C LEU A 44 11.86 13.31 15.02
N ALA A 45 11.76 12.46 16.05
CA ALA A 45 12.39 12.67 17.35
C ALA A 45 13.92 12.50 17.29
N ASP A 46 14.43 11.68 16.36
CA ASP A 46 15.86 11.61 16.07
C ASP A 46 16.38 12.94 15.51
N GLY A 47 15.54 13.66 14.75
CA GLY A 47 15.85 15.01 14.29
C GLY A 47 17.01 15.11 13.28
N GLY A 48 17.36 13.99 12.63
CA GLY A 48 18.49 13.93 11.70
C GLY A 48 19.84 13.75 12.40
N ALA A 49 19.85 13.23 13.63
CA ALA A 49 21.06 12.93 14.38
C ALA A 49 21.76 11.64 13.91
N ASP A 50 21.13 10.87 13.02
CA ASP A 50 21.62 9.59 12.49
C ASP A 50 21.92 8.56 13.59
N GLY A 51 21.25 8.71 14.74
CA GLY A 51 21.50 7.93 15.94
C GLY A 51 20.80 6.57 15.96
N PRO A 52 20.87 5.85 17.10
CA PRO A 52 20.18 4.57 17.28
C PRO A 52 18.67 4.65 17.00
N LEU A 53 18.06 5.81 17.25
CA LEU A 53 16.64 6.03 17.02
C LEU A 53 16.30 6.02 15.53
N ARG A 54 17.10 6.69 14.69
CA ARG A 54 17.02 6.60 13.22
C ARG A 54 17.12 5.17 12.71
N TRP A 55 18.13 4.43 13.16
CA TRP A 55 18.33 3.03 12.78
C TRP A 55 17.15 2.15 13.17
N THR A 56 16.63 2.32 14.38
CA THR A 56 15.48 1.55 14.85
C THR A 56 14.22 1.90 14.06
N ALA A 57 14.00 3.18 13.72
CA ALA A 57 12.91 3.60 12.84
C ALA A 57 13.02 2.96 11.45
N ALA A 58 14.20 2.97 10.84
CA ALA A 58 14.44 2.37 9.53
C ALA A 58 14.19 0.85 9.53
N VAL A 59 14.67 0.13 10.55
CA VAL A 59 14.38 -1.31 10.72
C VAL A 59 12.89 -1.56 10.90
N LEU A 60 12.20 -0.74 11.72
CA LEU A 60 10.77 -0.87 11.95
C LEU A 60 9.97 -0.69 10.65
N PHE A 61 10.35 0.28 9.82
CA PHE A 61 9.77 0.48 8.50
C PHE A 61 9.96 -0.74 7.59
N VAL A 62 11.18 -1.28 7.51
CA VAL A 62 11.49 -2.45 6.67
C VAL A 62 10.68 -3.67 7.11
N ILE A 63 10.60 -3.93 8.41
CA ILE A 63 9.77 -5.03 8.94
C ILE A 63 8.30 -4.79 8.57
N ALA A 64 7.78 -3.59 8.85
CA ALA A 64 6.39 -3.25 8.60
C ALA A 64 6.00 -3.43 7.12
N ILE A 65 6.84 -2.99 6.18
CA ILE A 65 6.55 -3.09 4.75
C ILE A 65 6.78 -4.50 4.18
N ALA A 66 7.77 -5.24 4.67
CA ALA A 66 8.04 -6.61 4.23
C ALA A 66 6.93 -7.57 4.67
N THR A 67 6.46 -7.41 5.90
CA THR A 67 5.40 -8.24 6.48
C THR A 67 4.08 -8.12 5.71
N ASP A 68 3.76 -6.97 5.10
CA ASP A 68 2.56 -6.79 4.25
C ASP A 68 2.47 -7.78 3.10
N GLY A 69 3.58 -7.92 2.36
CA GLY A 69 3.64 -8.81 1.22
C GLY A 69 3.48 -10.27 1.62
N VAL A 70 4.03 -10.64 2.78
CA VAL A 70 4.00 -12.00 3.32
C VAL A 70 2.60 -12.36 3.80
N ASP A 71 1.97 -11.52 4.62
CA ASP A 71 0.65 -11.82 5.19
C ASP A 71 -0.46 -11.79 4.14
N GLY A 72 -0.38 -10.86 3.19
CA GLY A 72 -1.28 -10.85 2.06
C GLY A 72 -1.17 -12.13 1.23
N ALA A 73 0.04 -12.71 1.11
CA ALA A 73 0.22 -13.99 0.44
C ALA A 73 -0.35 -15.16 1.26
N ILE A 74 -0.15 -15.18 2.58
CA ILE A 74 -0.70 -16.19 3.49
C ILE A 74 -2.23 -16.14 3.49
N ALA A 75 -2.83 -14.95 3.59
CA ALA A 75 -4.28 -14.76 3.58
C ALA A 75 -4.91 -15.28 2.29
N ARG A 76 -4.29 -15.00 1.13
CA ARG A 76 -4.75 -15.49 -0.18
C ARG A 76 -4.64 -17.01 -0.31
N ARG A 77 -3.55 -17.61 0.19
CA ARG A 77 -3.33 -19.07 0.13
C ARG A 77 -4.28 -19.83 1.05
N ASN A 78 -4.62 -19.26 2.20
CA ASN A 78 -5.44 -19.91 3.22
C ASN A 78 -6.92 -19.50 3.18
N ASN A 79 -7.36 -18.75 2.15
CA ASN A 79 -8.72 -18.21 2.06
C ASN A 79 -9.17 -17.40 3.30
N LEU A 80 -8.23 -16.71 3.96
CA LEU A 80 -8.47 -15.90 5.17
C LEU A 80 -8.70 -14.41 4.86
N VAL A 81 -9.08 -14.09 3.63
CA VAL A 81 -9.28 -12.71 3.18
C VAL A 81 -10.60 -12.18 3.73
N THR A 82 -10.55 -11.12 4.55
CA THR A 82 -11.72 -10.49 5.18
C THR A 82 -12.00 -9.12 4.57
N ASP A 83 -13.24 -8.64 4.67
CA ASP A 83 -13.60 -7.30 4.17
C ASP A 83 -12.98 -6.18 4.99
N LEU A 84 -12.78 -6.40 6.29
CA LEU A 84 -12.04 -5.49 7.17
C LEU A 84 -10.58 -5.37 6.72
N GLY A 85 -9.89 -6.49 6.48
CA GLY A 85 -8.51 -6.48 6.00
C GLY A 85 -8.37 -5.74 4.67
N LYS A 86 -9.26 -6.03 3.70
CA LYS A 86 -9.28 -5.31 2.41
C LYS A 86 -9.42 -3.78 2.54
N LEU A 87 -10.10 -3.30 3.59
CA LEU A 87 -10.27 -1.89 3.88
C LEU A 87 -9.05 -1.30 4.60
N LEU A 88 -8.50 -2.02 5.57
CA LEU A 88 -7.39 -1.56 6.41
C LEU A 88 -6.04 -1.61 5.68
N ASP A 89 -5.79 -2.60 4.84
CA ASP A 89 -4.50 -2.78 4.17
C ASP A 89 -4.07 -1.54 3.35
N PRO A 90 -4.93 -0.95 2.49
CA PRO A 90 -4.56 0.26 1.74
C PRO A 90 -4.31 1.47 2.64
N ILE A 91 -4.99 1.56 3.79
CA ILE A 91 -4.79 2.66 4.75
C ILE A 91 -3.43 2.50 5.42
N ALA A 92 -3.12 1.30 5.92
CA ALA A 92 -1.86 0.99 6.56
C ALA A 92 -0.67 1.26 5.63
N ASP A 93 -0.74 0.79 4.38
CA ASP A 93 0.29 1.05 3.35
C ASP A 93 0.52 2.55 3.13
N LYS A 94 -0.56 3.33 3.01
CA LYS A 94 -0.50 4.77 2.70
C LYS A 94 0.01 5.60 3.88
N VAL A 95 -0.37 5.24 5.10
CA VAL A 95 0.15 5.90 6.31
C VAL A 95 1.62 5.60 6.50
N LEU A 96 2.05 4.34 6.32
CA LEU A 96 3.45 3.95 6.48
C LEU A 96 4.36 4.59 5.41
N THR A 97 4.04 4.39 4.13
CA THR A 97 4.86 4.92 3.03
C THR A 97 4.77 6.44 2.91
N GLY A 98 3.57 7.00 3.07
CA GLY A 98 3.37 8.45 3.04
C GLY A 98 4.00 9.13 4.24
N GLY A 99 3.88 8.56 5.44
CA GLY A 99 4.53 9.04 6.65
C GLY A 99 6.05 9.08 6.53
N ALA A 100 6.66 8.05 5.94
CA ALA A 100 8.10 8.04 5.66
C ALA A 100 8.52 9.18 4.72
N LEU A 101 7.84 9.34 3.58
CA LEU A 101 8.15 10.41 2.61
C LEU A 101 7.98 11.81 3.21
N VAL A 102 6.88 12.04 3.94
CA VAL A 102 6.63 13.33 4.62
C VAL A 102 7.71 13.60 5.67
N SER A 103 8.06 12.61 6.48
CA SER A 103 9.08 12.77 7.52
C SER A 103 10.46 13.08 6.93
N LEU A 104 10.85 12.37 5.87
CA LEU A 104 12.09 12.65 5.13
C LEU A 104 12.09 14.08 4.55
N SER A 105 10.95 14.57 4.06
CA SER A 105 10.84 15.96 3.59
C SER A 105 10.87 17.00 4.71
N ILE A 106 10.30 16.68 5.88
CA ILE A 106 10.39 17.55 7.07
C ILE A 106 11.83 17.67 7.55
N LEU A 107 12.58 16.55 7.54
CA LEU A 107 14.00 16.52 7.89
C LEU A 107 14.92 17.15 6.83
N GLY A 108 14.38 17.56 5.68
CA GLY A 108 15.16 18.19 4.60
C GLY A 108 15.93 17.20 3.72
N GLU A 109 15.76 15.90 3.92
CA GLU A 109 16.47 14.84 3.19
C GLU A 109 15.81 14.49 1.85
N LEU A 110 14.54 14.87 1.66
CA LEU A 110 13.79 14.62 0.44
C LEU A 110 13.07 15.89 -0.05
N PRO A 111 13.29 16.36 -1.28
CA PRO A 111 12.60 17.53 -1.81
C PRO A 111 11.08 17.35 -1.80
N TRP A 112 10.35 18.36 -1.31
CA TRP A 112 8.88 18.30 -1.16
C TRP A 112 8.14 17.97 -2.46
N TRP A 113 8.66 18.37 -3.61
CA TRP A 113 8.02 18.06 -4.89
C TRP A 113 7.98 16.54 -5.17
N VAL A 114 9.00 15.78 -4.74
CA VAL A 114 9.03 14.31 -4.85
C VAL A 114 7.90 13.71 -4.02
N THR A 115 7.83 14.11 -2.76
CA THR A 115 6.81 13.66 -1.81
C THR A 115 5.41 13.97 -2.32
N ILE A 116 5.17 15.21 -2.78
CA ILE A 116 3.87 15.63 -3.33
C ILE A 116 3.48 14.80 -4.55
N VAL A 117 4.39 14.62 -5.52
CA VAL A 117 4.11 13.83 -6.74
C VAL A 117 3.71 12.41 -6.39
N ILE A 118 4.46 11.76 -5.49
CA ILE A 118 4.18 10.39 -5.07
C ILE A 118 2.84 10.34 -4.33
N LEU A 119 2.63 11.18 -3.31
CA LEU A 119 1.41 11.17 -2.50
C LEU A 119 0.15 11.45 -3.32
N VAL A 120 0.18 12.46 -4.19
CA VAL A 120 -0.96 12.80 -5.06
C VAL A 120 -1.33 11.62 -5.95
N ARG A 121 -0.34 10.96 -6.56
CA ARG A 121 -0.59 9.77 -7.39
C ARG A 121 -1.15 8.60 -6.54
N GLU A 122 -0.59 8.36 -5.37
CA GLU A 122 -0.97 7.26 -4.48
C GLU A 122 -2.40 7.40 -3.95
N ILE A 123 -2.76 8.60 -3.50
CA ILE A 123 -4.10 8.91 -3.01
C ILE A 123 -5.08 8.96 -4.18
N GLY A 124 -4.71 9.61 -5.29
CA GLY A 124 -5.56 9.75 -6.48
C GLY A 124 -5.99 8.41 -7.06
N ILE A 125 -5.08 7.44 -7.17
CA ILE A 125 -5.42 6.09 -7.67
C ILE A 125 -6.24 5.31 -6.65
N THR A 126 -5.99 5.48 -5.36
CA THR A 126 -6.79 4.87 -4.30
C THR A 126 -8.24 5.36 -4.38
N VAL A 127 -8.45 6.68 -4.39
CA VAL A 127 -9.78 7.31 -4.50
C VAL A 127 -10.49 6.89 -5.78
N TYR A 128 -9.80 6.96 -6.93
CA TYR A 128 -10.40 6.53 -8.19
C TYR A 128 -10.82 5.05 -8.15
N ARG A 129 -9.99 4.16 -7.58
CA ARG A 129 -10.33 2.74 -7.47
C ARG A 129 -11.59 2.54 -6.63
N PHE A 130 -11.77 3.30 -5.54
CA PHE A 130 -13.00 3.27 -4.75
C PHE A 130 -14.23 3.74 -5.54
N VAL A 131 -14.09 4.77 -6.38
CA VAL A 131 -15.20 5.27 -7.22
C VAL A 131 -15.58 4.27 -8.32
N VAL A 132 -14.58 3.68 -8.98
CA VAL A 132 -14.80 2.84 -10.18
C VAL A 132 -15.04 1.37 -9.86
N ILE A 133 -14.80 0.92 -8.62
CA ILE A 133 -15.20 -0.42 -8.13
C ILE A 133 -16.68 -0.72 -8.42
N ARG A 134 -17.53 0.31 -8.52
CA ARG A 134 -18.96 0.17 -8.84
C ARG A 134 -19.28 0.04 -10.35
N GLN A 135 -18.32 0.26 -11.24
CA GLN A 135 -18.54 0.37 -12.70
C GLN A 135 -17.82 -0.72 -13.54
N GLY A 136 -17.10 -1.65 -12.91
CA GLY A 136 -16.41 -2.76 -13.58
C GLY A 136 -14.95 -2.91 -13.15
N VAL A 137 -14.42 -4.13 -13.24
CA VAL A 137 -13.09 -4.49 -12.75
C VAL A 137 -12.02 -3.96 -13.71
N ILE A 138 -11.29 -2.92 -13.29
CA ILE A 138 -10.07 -2.49 -13.97
C ILE A 138 -8.95 -3.45 -13.57
N ALA A 139 -8.39 -4.17 -14.53
CA ALA A 139 -7.25 -5.05 -14.32
C ALA A 139 -6.03 -4.25 -13.81
N ALA A 140 -5.40 -4.73 -12.74
CA ALA A 140 -4.21 -4.11 -12.19
C ALA A 140 -3.03 -4.22 -13.18
N SER A 141 -2.37 -3.10 -13.51
CA SER A 141 -1.21 -3.11 -14.40
C SER A 141 0.01 -3.72 -13.70
N ARG A 142 0.79 -4.56 -14.43
CA ARG A 142 2.05 -5.16 -13.93
C ARG A 142 3.05 -4.09 -13.47
N GLY A 143 3.01 -2.90 -14.09
CA GLY A 143 3.84 -1.75 -13.71
C GLY A 143 3.62 -1.27 -12.28
N GLY A 144 2.39 -1.41 -11.74
CA GLY A 144 2.09 -1.04 -10.36
C GLY A 144 2.90 -1.85 -9.33
N LYS A 145 3.14 -3.14 -9.57
CA LYS A 145 3.91 -4.00 -8.66
C LYS A 145 5.39 -3.61 -8.62
N ILE A 146 5.99 -3.36 -9.79
CA ILE A 146 7.39 -2.95 -9.89
C ILE A 146 7.58 -1.59 -9.20
N LYS A 147 6.67 -0.64 -9.43
CA LYS A 147 6.68 0.65 -8.75
C LYS A 147 6.71 0.50 -7.24
N THR A 148 5.81 -0.31 -6.67
CA THR A 148 5.76 -0.52 -5.23
C THR A 148 7.07 -1.07 -4.69
N ILE A 149 7.66 -2.10 -5.32
CA ILE A 149 8.95 -2.67 -4.89
C ILE A 149 10.05 -1.62 -4.93
N VAL A 150 10.19 -0.90 -6.04
CA VAL A 150 11.25 0.11 -6.22
C VAL A 150 11.08 1.24 -5.20
N GLN A 151 9.86 1.70 -4.97
CA GLN A 151 9.56 2.75 -4.00
C GLN A 151 9.83 2.30 -2.56
N SER A 152 9.45 1.06 -2.18
CA SER A 152 9.77 0.50 -0.87
C SER A 152 11.27 0.41 -0.63
N VAL A 153 12.04 -0.01 -1.64
CA VAL A 153 13.51 -0.07 -1.57
C VAL A 153 14.12 1.33 -1.47
N ALA A 154 13.67 2.28 -2.30
CA ALA A 154 14.13 3.66 -2.28
C ALA A 154 13.91 4.32 -0.91
N ILE A 155 12.70 4.20 -0.36
CA ILE A 155 12.39 4.74 0.97
C ILE A 155 13.24 4.06 2.05
N SER A 156 13.41 2.73 1.98
CA SER A 156 14.26 2.01 2.96
C SER A 156 15.69 2.54 2.94
N PHE A 157 16.28 2.71 1.75
CA PHE A 157 17.62 3.27 1.58
C PHE A 157 17.71 4.72 2.09
N ALA A 158 16.68 5.52 1.85
CA ALA A 158 16.63 6.89 2.37
C ALA A 158 16.55 6.92 3.90
N LEU A 159 15.85 5.96 4.51
CA LEU A 159 15.67 5.89 5.96
C LEU A 159 16.94 5.43 6.69
N PHE A 160 17.74 4.55 6.13
CA PHE A 160 19.00 4.17 6.78
C PHE A 160 20.07 5.24 6.55
N PRO A 161 20.77 5.70 7.60
CA PRO A 161 21.85 6.67 7.47
C PRO A 161 23.15 5.97 6.99
N LEU A 162 23.07 5.21 5.89
CA LEU A 162 24.15 4.35 5.39
C LEU A 162 25.40 5.15 4.99
N TRP A 163 25.26 6.44 4.67
CA TRP A 163 26.39 7.32 4.38
C TRP A 163 27.37 7.40 5.55
N THR A 164 26.89 7.28 6.80
CA THR A 164 27.74 7.29 8.01
C THR A 164 28.68 6.09 8.10
N ILE A 165 28.38 5.00 7.40
CA ILE A 165 29.17 3.75 7.41
C ILE A 165 29.96 3.59 6.11
N PHE A 166 29.30 3.83 4.97
CA PHE A 166 29.85 3.53 3.65
C PHE A 166 30.37 4.77 2.91
N GLY A 167 30.03 5.98 3.36
CA GLY A 167 30.42 7.27 2.76
C GLY A 167 29.37 7.87 1.82
N ASP A 168 29.65 9.09 1.34
CA ASP A 168 28.70 9.97 0.64
C ASP A 168 28.18 9.42 -0.71
N TRP A 169 28.83 8.42 -1.30
CA TRP A 169 28.35 7.79 -2.54
C TRP A 169 26.95 7.17 -2.38
N ILE A 170 26.55 6.85 -1.14
CA ILE A 170 25.20 6.40 -0.80
C ILE A 170 24.13 7.42 -1.23
N PHE A 171 24.41 8.73 -1.19
CA PHE A 171 23.45 9.74 -1.63
C PHE A 171 23.13 9.61 -3.12
N TRP A 172 24.11 9.27 -3.95
CA TRP A 172 23.89 9.00 -5.39
C TRP A 172 23.03 7.76 -5.60
N VAL A 173 23.30 6.69 -4.85
CA VAL A 173 22.49 5.46 -4.92
C VAL A 173 21.03 5.76 -4.55
N ASN A 174 20.82 6.44 -3.42
CA ASN A 174 19.48 6.82 -2.98
C ASN A 174 18.80 7.75 -4.00
N GLY A 175 19.52 8.72 -4.56
CA GLY A 175 19.03 9.60 -5.62
C GLY A 175 18.57 8.85 -6.87
N ILE A 176 19.33 7.85 -7.31
CA ILE A 176 18.96 6.98 -8.45
C ILE A 176 17.71 6.17 -8.12
N LEU A 177 17.66 5.52 -6.94
CA LEU A 177 16.51 4.72 -6.51
C LEU A 177 15.24 5.58 -6.40
N MET A 178 15.33 6.74 -5.78
CA MET A 178 14.21 7.66 -5.62
C MET A 178 13.74 8.22 -6.97
N THR A 179 14.67 8.55 -7.86
CA THR A 179 14.34 8.98 -9.23
C THR A 179 13.61 7.88 -9.99
N ALA A 180 14.09 6.63 -9.91
CA ALA A 180 13.41 5.49 -10.51
C ALA A 180 11.99 5.30 -9.93
N ALA A 181 11.83 5.45 -8.61
CA ALA A 181 10.52 5.40 -7.96
C ALA A 181 9.56 6.49 -8.47
N VAL A 182 10.04 7.73 -8.63
CA VAL A 182 9.25 8.84 -9.19
C VAL A 182 8.86 8.58 -10.64
N ILE A 183 9.81 8.16 -11.48
CA ILE A 183 9.54 7.85 -12.90
C ILE A 183 8.46 6.77 -13.01
N LEU A 184 8.61 5.66 -12.27
CA LEU A 184 7.60 4.59 -12.26
C LEU A 184 6.25 5.08 -11.72
N THR A 185 6.26 5.97 -10.72
CA THR A 185 5.04 6.57 -10.16
C THR A 185 4.29 7.37 -11.21
N VAL A 186 5.00 8.23 -11.96
CA VAL A 186 4.43 9.07 -13.01
C VAL A 186 3.96 8.22 -14.18
N VAL A 187 4.80 7.33 -14.71
CA VAL A 187 4.46 6.46 -15.86
C VAL A 187 3.22 5.61 -15.53
N THR A 188 3.21 4.93 -14.40
CA THR A 188 2.04 4.11 -14.01
C THR A 188 0.82 4.95 -13.68
N GLY A 189 1.00 6.21 -13.27
CA GLY A 189 -0.09 7.17 -13.09
C GLY A 189 -0.74 7.57 -14.41
N ILE A 190 0.08 7.89 -15.42
CA ILE A 190 -0.38 8.22 -16.78
C ILE A 190 -1.09 7.03 -17.41
N ASP A 191 -0.50 5.84 -17.35
CA ASP A 191 -1.12 4.60 -17.86
C ASP A 191 -2.51 4.37 -17.27
N TYR A 192 -2.68 4.72 -16.00
CA TYR A 192 -3.95 4.58 -15.30
C TYR A 192 -4.99 5.59 -15.76
N LEU A 193 -4.60 6.87 -15.88
CA LEU A 193 -5.48 7.93 -16.41
C LEU A 193 -5.89 7.64 -17.86
N TRP A 194 -4.98 7.10 -18.65
CA TRP A 194 -5.25 6.71 -20.03
C TRP A 194 -6.27 5.57 -20.13
N GLN A 195 -6.12 4.53 -19.30
CA GLN A 195 -7.10 3.43 -19.21
C GLN A 195 -8.46 3.93 -18.73
N ALA A 196 -8.49 4.84 -17.75
CA ALA A 196 -9.70 5.48 -17.27
C ALA A 196 -10.44 6.26 -18.36
N TYR A 197 -9.70 7.03 -19.16
CA TYR A 197 -10.25 7.80 -20.27
C TYR A 197 -10.83 6.91 -21.38
N ARG A 198 -10.10 5.86 -21.79
CA ARG A 198 -10.56 4.90 -22.80
C ARG A 198 -11.82 4.15 -22.36
N GLY A 199 -11.88 3.69 -21.11
CA GLY A 199 -13.05 2.98 -20.56
C GLY A 199 -14.32 3.83 -20.57
N ARG A 200 -14.22 5.13 -20.21
CA ARG A 200 -15.36 6.06 -20.27
C ARG A 200 -15.88 6.30 -21.69
N ARG A 201 -14.97 6.33 -22.68
CA ARG A 201 -15.34 6.55 -24.09
C ARG A 201 -16.07 5.34 -24.67
N ALA A 202 -15.64 4.11 -24.33
CA ALA A 202 -16.32 2.89 -24.75
C ALA A 202 -17.74 2.80 -24.17
N ASN A 203 -17.94 3.11 -22.88
CA ASN A 203 -19.27 3.08 -22.26
C ASN A 203 -20.22 4.16 -22.81
N ARG A 204 -19.71 5.30 -23.29
CA ARG A 204 -20.53 6.34 -23.94
C ARG A 204 -20.87 6.03 -25.40
N ALA A 205 -20.11 5.16 -26.07
CA ALA A 205 -20.36 4.79 -27.47
C ALA A 205 -21.29 3.57 -27.60
N GLY A 206 -21.53 2.84 -26.51
CA GLY A 206 -22.47 1.72 -26.44
C GLY A 206 -23.79 2.02 -25.72
N ALA A 207 -24.03 3.29 -25.36
CA ALA A 207 -25.28 3.81 -24.81
C ALA A 207 -25.92 4.75 -25.84
#